data_AF-A0ABD5TBB3-F1
#
_entry.id   AF-A0ABD5TBB3-F1
#
_cell.length_a   1.000
_cell.length_b   1.000
_cell.length_c   1.000
_cell.angle_alpha   90.00
_cell.angle_beta   90.00
_cell.angle_gamma   90.00
#
_symmetry.space_group_name_H-M   'P 1'
#
loop_
_entity.id
_entity.type
_entity.pdbx_description
1 polymer ?
#
loop_
_entity_poly.entity_id
_entity_poly.type
_entity_poly.pdbx_seq_one_letter_code
_entity_poly.pdbx_strand_id
1 'polypeptide(L)'
;MATGRPETGALNDDNHDFGQPDLLRSESTRLIRERADALDAETAVVCLSGGVDSATTAALAVKALGASSVTALIMPTDTTDERHTNDARSFAESLGVDYATVSLKPAVDVFKRYVAPRIAADGDAVAAGNLAARLRMACAHLVADASDGMVVGTSNRTERLLGYFTKYGDDAADLHPLGEYDKTAVRALATALDVPTEIISRPPTAGFWAGQTDESELGASYATLDRVLGALVGPDPDARPLPIDEATGVDSETVARLLDRVQQTAHKRQLPPEPSREVADSPTGTSGDTACPLVGGDRRASKTAARASDLIRSQVDAADGDGVIVDLGAGRESGIAAAIAVEALGASRVRGLHLPCHKAAGLTAPAPESIADDLGISMDRVTIRPLVTELEAALPTRTTERAGATELGEFVSRIRTACRYYVANADDRLVVGTTNRTDALLGRVTRYGDAAADVRPLGATYASELSAVGRELGCSVGSPSDRSGRRDRDRSGGLDPSDSGAVPGEPGTELLDEILVRLVDQDLGIERTGDAVDADREIIRWCAVRHVASKRDRLRPPTTAGSDARSHFHELELKFDSSTSAPQS
;
A
#
# COMPACT_ATOMS: atom_id res chain seq x y z
N MET A 1 -11.37 -25.99 59.30
CA MET A 1 -10.98 -24.67 58.76
C MET A 1 -10.08 -24.95 57.57
N ALA A 2 -10.68 -25.07 56.39
CA ALA A 2 -10.00 -25.47 55.16
C ALA A 2 -9.68 -24.22 54.35
N THR A 3 -8.40 -24.06 54.02
CA THR A 3 -7.83 -23.00 53.20
C THR A 3 -8.14 -23.27 51.73
N GLY A 4 -9.06 -22.50 51.15
CA GLY A 4 -9.39 -22.55 49.72
C GLY A 4 -8.32 -21.86 48.88
N ARG A 5 -7.83 -22.56 47.85
CA ARG A 5 -7.08 -21.99 46.73
C ARG A 5 -7.97 -20.99 45.97
N PRO A 6 -7.42 -19.92 45.36
CA PRO A 6 -8.17 -19.16 44.38
C PRO A 6 -8.44 -20.07 43.19
N GLU A 7 -9.71 -20.20 42.81
CA GLU A 7 -10.12 -20.90 41.59
C GLU A 7 -9.52 -20.17 40.39
N THR A 8 -8.71 -20.89 39.62
CA THR A 8 -8.32 -20.52 38.26
C THR A 8 -9.60 -20.53 37.43
N GLY A 9 -10.14 -19.36 37.14
CA GLY A 9 -11.21 -19.21 36.17
C GLY A 9 -10.67 -19.59 34.80
N ALA A 10 -10.94 -20.81 34.36
CA ALA A 10 -10.85 -21.14 32.94
C ALA A 10 -11.71 -20.11 32.20
N LEU A 11 -11.16 -19.50 31.14
CA LEU A 11 -12.01 -18.79 30.19
C LEU A 11 -13.02 -19.82 29.68
N ASN A 12 -14.29 -19.65 30.04
CA ASN A 12 -15.36 -20.40 29.40
C ASN A 12 -15.22 -20.18 27.89
N ASP A 13 -15.33 -21.26 27.11
CA ASP A 13 -15.29 -21.31 25.63
C ASP A 13 -16.31 -20.36 24.94
N ASP A 14 -17.12 -19.64 25.71
CA ASP A 14 -18.25 -18.82 25.26
C ASP A 14 -17.97 -17.31 25.23
N ASN A 15 -16.76 -16.83 25.56
CA ASN A 15 -16.52 -15.39 25.78
C ASN A 15 -15.89 -14.62 24.60
N HIS A 16 -15.94 -15.16 23.39
CA HIS A 16 -15.81 -14.36 22.17
C HIS A 16 -17.19 -14.18 21.54
N ASP A 17 -17.73 -12.96 21.63
CA ASP A 17 -19.04 -12.53 21.10
C ASP A 17 -19.06 -12.48 19.55
N PHE A 18 -18.64 -13.56 18.89
CA PHE A 18 -18.77 -13.79 17.44
C PHE A 18 -20.01 -14.63 17.09
N GLY A 19 -20.86 -14.93 18.09
CA GLY A 19 -22.03 -15.81 17.99
C GLY A 19 -23.22 -15.24 17.21
N GLN A 20 -23.08 -14.07 16.57
CA GLN A 20 -24.16 -13.45 15.80
C GLN A 20 -23.71 -13.20 14.34
N PRO A 21 -23.74 -14.23 13.46
CA PRO A 21 -23.46 -14.07 12.04
C PRO A 21 -24.27 -12.95 11.38
N ASP A 22 -25.48 -12.69 11.86
CA ASP A 22 -26.34 -11.60 11.39
C ASP A 22 -25.75 -10.20 11.67
N LEU A 23 -25.08 -10.02 12.80
CA LEU A 23 -24.42 -8.78 13.18
C LEU A 23 -23.18 -8.56 12.32
N LEU A 24 -22.30 -9.56 12.22
CA LEU A 24 -21.10 -9.52 11.36
C LEU A 24 -21.46 -9.19 9.91
N ARG A 25 -22.50 -9.86 9.39
CA ARG A 25 -23.04 -9.58 8.05
C ARG A 25 -23.53 -8.14 7.91
N SER A 26 -24.21 -7.59 8.91
CA SER A 26 -24.75 -6.24 8.87
C SER A 26 -23.63 -5.19 8.92
N GLU A 27 -22.63 -5.39 9.76
CA GLU A 27 -21.44 -4.51 9.85
C GLU A 27 -20.60 -4.55 8.58
N SER A 28 -20.33 -5.74 8.04
CA SER A 28 -19.59 -5.90 6.79
C SER A 28 -20.30 -5.26 5.61
N THR A 29 -21.61 -5.48 5.47
CA THR A 29 -22.37 -4.85 4.37
C THR A 29 -22.48 -3.34 4.52
N ARG A 30 -22.56 -2.83 5.75
CA ARG A 30 -22.45 -1.39 6.02
C ARG A 30 -21.08 -0.88 5.57
N LEU A 31 -19.98 -1.48 6.02
CA LEU A 31 -18.63 -1.06 5.68
C LEU A 31 -18.41 -1.00 4.15
N ILE A 32 -18.92 -2.00 3.41
CA ILE A 32 -18.84 -2.02 1.94
C ILE A 32 -19.58 -0.82 1.33
N ARG A 33 -20.82 -0.55 1.76
CA ARG A 33 -21.59 0.61 1.25
C ARG A 33 -20.91 1.93 1.58
N GLU A 34 -20.49 2.09 2.83
CA GLU A 34 -19.84 3.32 3.29
C GLU A 34 -18.55 3.60 2.52
N ARG A 35 -17.82 2.55 2.17
CA ARG A 35 -16.61 2.66 1.36
C ARG A 35 -16.90 2.96 -0.10
N ALA A 36 -17.91 2.31 -0.69
CA ALA A 36 -18.35 2.61 -2.05
C ALA A 36 -18.77 4.09 -2.18
N ASP A 37 -19.59 4.57 -1.24
CA ASP A 37 -20.02 5.97 -1.19
C ASP A 37 -18.83 6.94 -1.03
N ALA A 38 -17.86 6.59 -0.17
CA ALA A 38 -16.68 7.42 0.07
C ALA A 38 -15.74 7.51 -1.13
N LEU A 39 -15.71 6.49 -1.98
CA LEU A 39 -14.87 6.42 -3.19
C LEU A 39 -15.60 6.85 -4.47
N ASP A 40 -16.91 7.13 -4.35
CA ASP A 40 -17.83 7.32 -5.48
C ASP A 40 -17.76 6.12 -6.45
N ALA A 41 -17.71 4.91 -5.87
CA ALA A 41 -17.50 3.67 -6.61
C ALA A 41 -18.83 3.06 -7.07
N GLU A 42 -18.98 2.85 -8.38
CA GLU A 42 -20.17 2.24 -8.99
C GLU A 42 -20.16 0.71 -8.90
N THR A 43 -18.96 0.13 -8.85
CA THR A 43 -18.76 -1.32 -8.88
C THR A 43 -17.75 -1.80 -7.83
N ALA A 44 -17.84 -3.08 -7.48
CA ALA A 44 -16.92 -3.77 -6.59
C ALA A 44 -16.27 -4.96 -7.32
N VAL A 45 -14.94 -5.03 -7.27
CA VAL A 45 -14.15 -6.14 -7.81
C VAL A 45 -13.70 -7.05 -6.67
N VAL A 46 -13.99 -8.35 -6.79
CA VAL A 46 -13.57 -9.38 -5.83
C VAL A 46 -12.72 -10.44 -6.53
N CYS A 47 -11.52 -10.70 -6.01
CA CYS A 47 -10.69 -11.80 -6.46
C CYS A 47 -11.22 -13.12 -5.88
N LEU A 48 -11.88 -13.94 -6.69
CA LEU A 48 -12.52 -15.19 -6.25
C LEU A 48 -11.56 -16.37 -6.44
N SER A 49 -10.99 -16.86 -5.34
CA SER A 49 -9.98 -17.94 -5.36
C SER A 49 -10.57 -19.35 -5.26
N GLY A 50 -11.87 -19.46 -4.94
CA GLY A 50 -12.52 -20.71 -4.59
C GLY A 50 -12.33 -21.12 -3.11
N GLY A 51 -11.68 -20.26 -2.32
CA GLY A 51 -11.59 -20.38 -0.87
C GLY A 51 -12.72 -19.67 -0.13
N VAL A 52 -12.94 -20.07 1.13
CA VAL A 52 -14.04 -19.58 1.98
C VAL A 52 -14.05 -18.06 2.15
N ASP A 53 -12.88 -17.41 2.30
CA ASP A 53 -12.83 -15.97 2.55
C ASP A 53 -13.28 -15.18 1.32
N SER A 54 -12.77 -15.54 0.14
CA SER A 54 -13.17 -14.90 -1.12
C SER A 54 -14.64 -15.13 -1.44
N ALA A 55 -15.18 -16.33 -1.17
CA ALA A 55 -16.60 -16.63 -1.37
C ALA A 55 -17.49 -15.82 -0.42
N THR A 56 -17.09 -15.71 0.85
CA THR A 56 -17.79 -14.91 1.86
C THR A 56 -17.78 -13.43 1.49
N THR A 57 -16.62 -12.89 1.09
CA THR A 57 -16.49 -11.49 0.62
C THR A 57 -17.38 -11.22 -0.60
N ALA A 58 -17.41 -12.13 -1.58
CA ALA A 58 -18.27 -11.97 -2.76
C ALA A 58 -19.76 -11.94 -2.37
N ALA A 59 -20.21 -12.85 -1.51
CA ALA A 59 -21.59 -12.87 -1.01
C ALA A 59 -21.94 -11.58 -0.23
N LEU A 60 -21.00 -11.07 0.60
CA LEU A 60 -21.16 -9.79 1.30
C LEU A 60 -21.26 -8.61 0.35
N ALA A 61 -20.42 -8.56 -0.69
CA ALA A 61 -20.44 -7.51 -1.71
C ALA A 61 -21.78 -7.49 -2.47
N VAL A 62 -22.27 -8.67 -2.87
CA VAL A 62 -23.59 -8.81 -3.51
C VAL A 62 -24.71 -8.35 -2.59
N LYS A 63 -24.65 -8.70 -1.30
CA LYS A 63 -25.66 -8.26 -0.33
C LYS A 63 -25.59 -6.76 -0.03
N ALA A 64 -24.41 -6.15 -0.18
CA ALA A 64 -24.20 -4.73 0.04
C ALA A 64 -24.68 -3.89 -1.16
N LEU A 65 -24.27 -4.24 -2.37
CA LEU A 65 -24.37 -3.41 -3.58
C LEU A 65 -25.30 -3.98 -4.65
N GLY A 66 -25.68 -5.26 -4.56
CA GLY A 66 -26.40 -5.99 -5.60
C GLY A 66 -25.47 -6.67 -6.60
N ALA A 67 -25.91 -7.81 -7.16
CA ALA A 67 -25.08 -8.65 -8.02
C ALA A 67 -24.61 -7.95 -9.31
N SER A 68 -25.43 -7.04 -9.86
CA SER A 68 -25.08 -6.26 -11.06
C SER A 68 -23.91 -5.28 -10.86
N SER A 69 -23.59 -4.94 -9.61
CA SER A 69 -22.50 -4.04 -9.25
C SER A 69 -21.25 -4.78 -8.76
N VAL A 70 -21.22 -6.12 -8.86
CA VAL A 70 -20.09 -6.94 -8.42
C VAL A 70 -19.50 -7.67 -9.62
N THR A 71 -18.18 -7.56 -9.79
CA THR A 71 -17.39 -8.32 -10.76
C THR A 71 -16.43 -9.26 -10.02
N ALA A 72 -16.51 -10.55 -10.31
CA ALA A 72 -15.58 -11.55 -9.78
C ALA A 72 -14.44 -11.84 -10.77
N LEU A 73 -13.20 -11.83 -10.28
CA LEU A 73 -12.03 -12.23 -11.07
C LEU A 73 -11.47 -13.55 -10.54
N ILE A 74 -11.40 -14.55 -11.42
CA ILE A 74 -10.84 -15.87 -11.12
C ILE A 74 -9.48 -15.95 -11.84
N MET A 75 -8.39 -15.93 -11.08
CA MET A 75 -7.03 -15.75 -11.62
C MET A 75 -6.10 -16.92 -11.33
N PRO A 76 -6.26 -18.06 -12.04
CA PRO A 76 -5.47 -19.25 -11.80
C PRO A 76 -4.03 -19.12 -12.32
N THR A 77 -3.13 -19.86 -11.67
CA THR A 77 -1.74 -20.12 -12.05
C THR A 77 -1.55 -21.64 -12.29
N ASP A 78 -0.37 -22.07 -12.73
CA ASP A 78 -0.03 -23.50 -12.91
C ASP A 78 -0.20 -24.35 -11.63
N THR A 79 -0.11 -23.71 -10.47
CA THR A 79 -0.21 -24.36 -9.16
C THR A 79 -1.64 -24.40 -8.64
N THR A 80 -2.60 -23.77 -9.33
CA THR A 80 -4.00 -23.73 -8.93
C THR A 80 -4.70 -25.02 -9.34
N ASP A 81 -5.35 -25.70 -8.39
CA ASP A 81 -6.18 -26.87 -8.67
C ASP A 81 -7.37 -26.46 -9.57
N GLU A 82 -7.61 -27.18 -10.67
CA GLU A 82 -8.73 -26.93 -11.58
C GLU A 82 -10.08 -26.93 -10.86
N ARG A 83 -10.22 -27.74 -9.80
CA ARG A 83 -11.43 -27.77 -8.96
C ARG A 83 -11.69 -26.42 -8.32
N HIS A 84 -10.67 -25.73 -7.80
CA HIS A 84 -10.83 -24.40 -7.20
C HIS A 84 -11.35 -23.39 -8.22
N THR A 85 -10.84 -23.46 -9.45
CA THR A 85 -11.29 -22.59 -10.54
C THR A 85 -12.74 -22.88 -10.92
N ASN A 86 -13.13 -24.15 -10.98
CA ASN A 86 -14.50 -24.55 -11.30
C ASN A 86 -15.50 -24.21 -10.19
N ASP A 87 -15.12 -24.35 -8.92
CA ASP A 87 -15.96 -23.98 -7.78
C ASP A 87 -16.15 -22.47 -7.72
N ALA A 88 -15.08 -21.70 -7.90
CA ALA A 88 -15.16 -20.24 -7.99
C ALA A 88 -16.11 -19.81 -9.12
N ARG A 89 -16.01 -20.45 -10.29
CA ARG A 89 -16.92 -20.17 -11.42
C ARG A 89 -18.37 -20.48 -11.08
N SER A 90 -18.62 -21.69 -10.58
CA SER A 90 -19.98 -22.15 -10.24
C SER A 90 -20.59 -21.29 -9.14
N PHE A 91 -19.78 -20.84 -8.18
CA PHE A 91 -20.23 -19.96 -7.11
C PHE A 91 -20.54 -18.56 -7.62
N ALA A 92 -19.69 -17.98 -8.48
CA ALA A 92 -19.98 -16.70 -9.13
C ALA A 92 -21.30 -16.74 -9.95
N GLU A 93 -21.52 -17.83 -10.68
CA GLU A 93 -22.78 -18.08 -11.40
C GLU A 93 -23.99 -18.15 -10.45
N SER A 94 -23.87 -18.86 -9.33
CA SER A 94 -24.94 -18.97 -8.33
C SER A 94 -25.28 -17.63 -7.66
N LEU A 95 -24.29 -16.74 -7.51
CA LEU A 95 -24.49 -15.38 -6.99
C LEU A 95 -25.10 -14.42 -8.02
N GLY A 96 -25.13 -14.81 -9.30
CA GLY A 96 -25.59 -13.97 -10.40
C GLY A 96 -24.68 -12.77 -10.67
N VAL A 97 -23.40 -12.86 -10.27
CA VAL A 97 -22.41 -11.81 -10.54
C VAL A 97 -21.76 -12.00 -11.88
N ASP A 98 -21.30 -10.90 -12.46
CA ASP A 98 -20.44 -10.97 -13.63
C ASP A 98 -19.05 -11.49 -13.23
N TYR A 99 -18.43 -12.31 -14.07
CA TYR A 99 -17.12 -12.87 -13.76
C TYR A 99 -16.24 -13.08 -14.98
N ALA A 100 -14.92 -13.03 -14.77
CA ALA A 100 -13.93 -13.36 -15.78
C ALA A 100 -12.87 -14.32 -15.23
N THR A 101 -12.47 -15.30 -16.05
CA THR A 101 -11.29 -16.12 -15.77
C THR A 101 -10.08 -15.53 -16.50
N VAL A 102 -9.11 -15.02 -15.75
CA VAL A 102 -7.90 -14.37 -16.26
C VAL A 102 -6.70 -15.23 -15.89
N SER A 103 -6.26 -16.10 -16.82
CA SER A 103 -5.12 -16.97 -16.54
C SER A 103 -3.83 -16.15 -16.43
N LEU A 104 -3.14 -16.25 -15.30
CA LEU A 104 -1.86 -15.58 -15.08
C LEU A 104 -0.66 -16.40 -15.56
N LYS A 105 -0.89 -17.63 -16.03
CA LYS A 105 0.18 -18.52 -16.50
C LYS A 105 1.07 -17.86 -17.56
N PRO A 106 0.54 -17.30 -18.67
CA PRO A 106 1.40 -16.73 -19.72
C PRO A 106 2.28 -15.60 -19.20
N ALA A 107 1.71 -14.73 -18.36
CA ALA A 107 2.41 -13.63 -17.72
C ALA A 107 3.53 -14.13 -16.78
N VAL A 108 3.26 -15.12 -15.94
CA VAL A 108 4.27 -15.72 -15.05
C VAL A 108 5.37 -16.43 -15.85
N ASP A 109 5.04 -17.14 -16.93
CA ASP A 109 6.03 -17.80 -17.80
C ASP A 109 6.92 -16.78 -18.51
N VAL A 110 6.35 -15.67 -18.98
CA VAL A 110 7.10 -14.54 -19.55
C VAL A 110 8.00 -13.89 -18.49
N PHE A 111 7.50 -13.69 -17.27
CA PHE A 111 8.31 -13.17 -16.18
C PHE A 111 9.52 -14.08 -15.90
N LYS A 112 9.29 -15.39 -15.73
CA LYS A 112 10.36 -16.37 -15.49
C LYS A 112 11.38 -16.44 -16.62
N ARG A 113 10.95 -16.21 -17.87
CA ARG A 113 11.86 -16.24 -19.03
C ARG A 113 12.68 -14.97 -19.20
N TYR A 114 12.09 -13.80 -18.97
CA TYR A 114 12.69 -12.51 -19.37
C TYR A 114 13.15 -11.64 -18.20
N VAL A 115 12.49 -11.78 -17.05
CA VAL A 115 12.64 -10.89 -15.89
C VAL A 115 13.43 -11.59 -14.80
N ALA A 116 12.98 -12.75 -14.32
CA ALA A 116 13.62 -13.47 -13.23
C ALA A 116 15.14 -13.68 -13.47
N PRO A 117 15.61 -14.24 -14.62
CA PRO A 117 17.02 -14.63 -14.78
C PRO A 117 17.99 -13.46 -14.82
N ARG A 118 17.48 -12.24 -15.03
CA ARG A 118 18.29 -11.01 -15.03
C ARG A 118 18.34 -10.34 -13.67
N ILE A 119 17.58 -10.83 -12.71
CA ILE A 119 17.39 -10.15 -11.45
C ILE A 119 17.72 -11.05 -10.26
N ALA A 120 17.15 -12.25 -10.20
CA ALA A 120 17.44 -13.22 -9.16
C ALA A 120 17.43 -14.65 -9.72
N ALA A 121 18.16 -15.57 -9.09
CA ALA A 121 18.19 -16.96 -9.55
C ALA A 121 16.78 -17.57 -9.53
N ASP A 122 16.44 -18.28 -10.59
CA ASP A 122 15.16 -18.97 -10.75
C ASP A 122 15.05 -20.10 -9.70
N GLY A 123 13.90 -20.22 -9.03
CA GLY A 123 13.64 -21.39 -8.15
C GLY A 123 12.94 -21.15 -6.82
N ASP A 124 12.79 -19.90 -6.35
CA ASP A 124 12.04 -19.64 -5.13
C ASP A 124 10.52 -19.66 -5.39
N ALA A 125 9.87 -20.73 -4.92
CA ALA A 125 8.42 -20.92 -5.02
C ALA A 125 7.63 -19.84 -4.25
N VAL A 126 8.17 -19.32 -3.14
CA VAL A 126 7.55 -18.28 -2.33
C VAL A 126 7.61 -16.94 -3.06
N ALA A 127 8.77 -16.55 -3.59
CA ALA A 127 8.88 -15.35 -4.42
C ALA A 127 7.96 -15.40 -5.65
N ALA A 128 7.87 -16.55 -6.32
CA ALA A 128 6.95 -16.75 -7.46
C ALA A 128 5.47 -16.67 -7.05
N GLY A 129 5.09 -17.26 -5.92
CA GLY A 129 3.74 -17.16 -5.36
C GLY A 129 3.37 -15.71 -5.01
N ASN A 130 4.29 -14.99 -4.36
CA ASN A 130 4.14 -13.58 -4.02
C ASN A 130 4.04 -12.69 -5.27
N LEU A 131 4.81 -12.96 -6.32
CA LEU A 131 4.68 -12.28 -7.61
C LEU A 131 3.27 -12.47 -8.17
N ALA A 132 2.78 -13.70 -8.22
CA ALA A 132 1.44 -13.99 -8.73
C ALA A 132 0.36 -13.26 -7.91
N ALA A 133 0.46 -13.22 -6.58
CA ALA A 133 -0.44 -12.45 -5.72
C ALA A 133 -0.45 -10.95 -6.07
N ARG A 134 0.70 -10.34 -6.36
CA ARG A 134 0.80 -8.93 -6.79
C ARG A 134 0.24 -8.70 -8.18
N LEU A 135 0.46 -9.63 -9.12
CA LEU A 135 -0.11 -9.55 -10.46
C LEU A 135 -1.65 -9.67 -10.45
N ARG A 136 -2.21 -10.52 -9.57
CA ARG A 136 -3.66 -10.60 -9.34
C ARG A 136 -4.23 -9.25 -8.95
N MET A 137 -3.58 -8.56 -8.00
CA MET A 137 -4.08 -7.26 -7.56
C MET A 137 -3.82 -6.15 -8.57
N ALA A 138 -2.75 -6.21 -9.36
CA ALA A 138 -2.60 -5.31 -10.51
C ALA A 138 -3.77 -5.44 -11.48
N CYS A 139 -4.18 -6.67 -11.80
CA CYS A 139 -5.34 -6.93 -12.65
C CYS A 139 -6.66 -6.47 -12.01
N ALA A 140 -6.86 -6.75 -10.72
CA ALA A 140 -8.08 -6.37 -10.00
C ALA A 140 -8.25 -4.85 -9.94
N HIS A 141 -7.17 -4.11 -9.65
CA HIS A 141 -7.18 -2.66 -9.68
C HIS A 141 -7.43 -2.12 -11.08
N LEU A 142 -6.79 -2.64 -12.13
CA LEU A 142 -7.09 -2.17 -13.50
C LEU A 142 -8.57 -2.38 -13.88
N VAL A 143 -9.18 -3.50 -13.47
CA VAL A 143 -10.62 -3.73 -13.70
C VAL A 143 -11.47 -2.73 -12.90
N ALA A 144 -11.13 -2.48 -11.63
CA ALA A 144 -11.83 -1.51 -10.79
C ALA A 144 -11.68 -0.09 -11.35
N ASP A 145 -10.46 0.36 -11.62
CA ASP A 145 -10.13 1.68 -12.16
C ASP A 145 -10.87 1.93 -13.49
N ALA A 146 -10.91 0.94 -14.40
CA ALA A 146 -11.62 1.05 -15.69
C ALA A 146 -13.16 0.96 -15.61
N SER A 147 -13.72 0.73 -14.41
CA SER A 147 -15.16 0.61 -14.18
C SER A 147 -15.65 1.48 -13.02
N ASP A 148 -14.89 2.55 -12.71
CA ASP A 148 -15.16 3.48 -11.61
C ASP A 148 -15.49 2.73 -10.30
N GLY A 149 -14.75 1.65 -10.06
CA GLY A 149 -15.01 0.69 -8.99
C GLY A 149 -14.00 0.74 -7.85
N MET A 150 -14.15 -0.21 -6.93
CA MET A 150 -13.20 -0.46 -5.84
C MET A 150 -12.86 -1.94 -5.74
N VAL A 151 -11.68 -2.25 -5.20
CA VAL A 151 -11.28 -3.64 -4.92
C VAL A 151 -11.65 -4.01 -3.49
N VAL A 152 -12.42 -5.08 -3.32
CA VAL A 152 -12.83 -5.59 -1.99
C VAL A 152 -11.95 -6.76 -1.60
N GLY A 153 -11.17 -6.58 -0.52
CA GLY A 153 -10.19 -7.53 -0.04
C GLY A 153 -10.81 -8.73 0.69
N THR A 154 -10.06 -9.83 0.72
CA THR A 154 -10.54 -11.11 1.28
C THR A 154 -9.80 -11.52 2.54
N SER A 155 -8.75 -10.80 2.94
CA SER A 155 -7.96 -11.11 4.14
C SER A 155 -8.81 -11.04 5.41
N ASN A 156 -8.71 -12.07 6.24
CA ASN A 156 -9.32 -12.12 7.57
C ASN A 156 -8.33 -11.71 8.69
N ARG A 157 -8.85 -11.51 9.90
CA ARG A 157 -8.04 -11.04 11.06
C ARG A 157 -6.91 -12.00 11.38
N THR A 158 -7.17 -13.31 11.39
CA THR A 158 -6.18 -14.35 11.69
C THR A 158 -4.98 -14.26 10.73
N GLU A 159 -5.23 -14.24 9.42
CA GLU A 159 -4.19 -14.13 8.39
C GLU A 159 -3.42 -12.82 8.51
N ARG A 160 -4.12 -11.70 8.75
CA ARG A 160 -3.49 -10.39 8.87
C ARG A 160 -2.57 -10.32 10.09
N LEU A 161 -3.01 -10.76 11.26
CA LEU A 161 -2.22 -10.74 12.48
C LEU A 161 -0.97 -11.62 12.35
N LEU A 162 -1.08 -12.78 11.72
CA LEU A 162 0.04 -13.69 11.49
C LEU A 162 0.92 -13.30 10.29
N GLY A 163 0.56 -12.24 9.56
CA GLY A 163 1.24 -11.82 8.33
C GLY A 163 1.21 -12.88 7.24
N TYR A 164 0.22 -13.77 7.26
CA TYR A 164 0.02 -14.86 6.30
C TYR A 164 -0.70 -14.34 5.05
N PHE A 165 -0.06 -13.36 4.41
CA PHE A 165 -0.46 -12.72 3.18
C PHE A 165 0.78 -12.11 2.50
N THR A 166 0.68 -11.81 1.22
CA THR A 166 1.72 -11.13 0.45
C THR A 166 1.58 -9.61 0.59
N LYS A 167 2.60 -8.93 1.11
CA LYS A 167 2.62 -7.46 1.17
C LYS A 167 2.47 -6.86 -0.22
N TYR A 168 1.43 -6.04 -0.42
CA TYR A 168 0.99 -5.49 -1.72
C TYR A 168 0.51 -6.51 -2.75
N GLY A 169 0.32 -7.77 -2.35
CA GLY A 169 -0.38 -8.81 -3.08
C GLY A 169 -1.83 -8.85 -2.62
N ASP A 170 -2.33 -10.03 -2.28
CA ASP A 170 -3.69 -10.30 -1.76
C ASP A 170 -4.27 -9.29 -0.74
N ASP A 171 -3.47 -8.63 0.09
CA ASP A 171 -3.93 -7.57 1.01
C ASP A 171 -4.04 -6.15 0.39
N ALA A 172 -3.76 -6.00 -0.90
CA ALA A 172 -3.76 -4.72 -1.62
C ALA A 172 -5.17 -4.32 -2.10
N ALA A 173 -6.09 -4.09 -1.18
CA ALA A 173 -7.48 -3.75 -1.47
C ALA A 173 -7.92 -2.39 -0.88
N ASP A 174 -9.07 -1.88 -1.31
CA ASP A 174 -9.61 -0.60 -0.81
C ASP A 174 -10.32 -0.73 0.53
N LEU A 175 -10.78 -1.94 0.88
CA LEU A 175 -11.30 -2.31 2.19
C LEU A 175 -11.21 -3.83 2.40
N HIS A 176 -11.36 -4.26 3.65
CA HIS A 176 -11.40 -5.68 4.03
C HIS A 176 -12.61 -5.95 4.94
N PRO A 177 -13.77 -6.37 4.40
CA PRO A 177 -14.95 -6.64 5.22
C PRO A 177 -14.73 -7.73 6.27
N LEU A 178 -13.78 -8.65 6.03
CA LEU A 178 -13.42 -9.73 6.96
C LEU A 178 -12.24 -9.37 7.88
N GLY A 179 -11.67 -8.16 7.75
CA GLY A 179 -10.40 -7.80 8.39
C GLY A 179 -10.41 -7.84 9.92
N GLU A 180 -11.59 -7.73 10.52
CA GLU A 180 -11.81 -7.79 11.98
C GLU A 180 -12.31 -9.16 12.47
N TYR A 181 -12.51 -10.12 11.56
CA TYR A 181 -13.11 -11.41 11.87
C TYR A 181 -12.07 -12.52 11.80
N ASP A 182 -12.04 -13.34 12.84
CA ASP A 182 -11.20 -14.52 12.90
C ASP A 182 -11.71 -15.61 11.94
N LYS A 183 -10.86 -16.56 11.54
CA LYS A 183 -11.19 -17.57 10.51
C LYS A 183 -12.42 -18.40 10.89
N THR A 184 -12.57 -18.73 12.17
CA THR A 184 -13.73 -19.44 12.71
C THR A 184 -15.03 -18.63 12.51
N ALA A 185 -15.00 -17.33 12.79
CA ALA A 185 -16.14 -16.42 12.55
C ALA A 185 -16.45 -16.29 11.05
N VAL A 186 -15.42 -16.23 10.19
CA VAL A 186 -15.61 -16.23 8.72
C VAL A 186 -16.34 -17.49 8.25
N ARG A 187 -15.99 -18.69 8.74
CA ARG A 187 -16.69 -19.94 8.39
C ARG A 187 -18.15 -19.94 8.85
N ALA A 188 -18.44 -19.41 10.03
CA ALA A 188 -19.80 -19.27 10.53
C ALA A 188 -20.62 -18.28 9.68
N LEU A 189 -20.01 -17.15 9.32
CA LEU A 189 -20.61 -16.14 8.44
C LEU A 189 -20.85 -16.68 7.02
N ALA A 190 -19.91 -17.46 6.48
CA ALA A 190 -20.06 -18.14 5.19
C ALA A 190 -21.29 -19.05 5.17
N THR A 191 -21.48 -19.82 6.25
CA THR A 191 -22.66 -20.68 6.43
C THR A 191 -23.95 -19.86 6.45
N ALA A 192 -23.97 -18.73 7.16
CA ALA A 192 -25.12 -17.83 7.23
C ALA A 192 -25.39 -17.01 5.95
N LEU A 193 -24.48 -17.08 4.98
CA LEU A 193 -24.58 -16.49 3.64
C LEU A 193 -24.82 -17.54 2.55
N ASP A 194 -25.14 -18.77 2.95
CA ASP A 194 -25.41 -19.90 2.04
C ASP A 194 -24.23 -20.22 1.09
N VAL A 195 -22.98 -19.97 1.52
CA VAL A 195 -21.80 -20.42 0.79
C VAL A 195 -21.78 -21.96 0.77
N PRO A 196 -21.53 -22.62 -0.38
CA PRO A 196 -21.54 -24.07 -0.48
C PRO A 196 -20.63 -24.77 0.56
N THR A 197 -21.14 -25.83 1.17
CA THR A 197 -20.41 -26.62 2.19
C THR A 197 -19.07 -27.14 1.67
N GLU A 198 -18.97 -27.45 0.38
CA GLU A 198 -17.75 -27.92 -0.29
C GLU A 198 -16.64 -26.86 -0.32
N ILE A 199 -17.00 -25.57 -0.32
CA ILE A 199 -16.07 -24.44 -0.22
C ILE A 199 -15.70 -24.23 1.26
N ILE A 200 -16.69 -24.26 2.17
CA ILE A 200 -16.48 -24.01 3.60
C ILE A 200 -15.60 -25.10 4.24
N SER A 201 -15.86 -26.37 3.94
CA SER A 201 -15.17 -27.51 4.56
C SER A 201 -13.78 -27.79 4.00
N ARG A 202 -13.36 -27.06 2.97
CA ARG A 202 -12.06 -27.25 2.32
C ARG A 202 -10.89 -26.89 3.26
N PRO A 203 -9.82 -27.69 3.27
CA PRO A 203 -8.57 -27.29 3.91
C PRO A 203 -8.03 -25.98 3.27
N PRO A 204 -7.77 -24.93 4.06
CA PRO A 204 -7.19 -23.69 3.54
C PRO A 204 -5.80 -23.91 2.94
N THR A 205 -5.53 -23.25 1.82
CA THR A 205 -4.26 -23.33 1.09
C THR A 205 -3.98 -22.03 0.33
N ALA A 206 -2.75 -21.52 0.42
CA ALA A 206 -2.25 -20.42 -0.39
C ALA A 206 -2.01 -20.78 -1.87
N GLY A 207 -1.91 -22.08 -2.20
CA GLY A 207 -1.77 -22.57 -3.57
C GLY A 207 -0.45 -22.22 -4.27
N PHE A 208 0.63 -22.03 -3.51
CA PHE A 208 1.97 -21.75 -4.03
C PHE A 208 2.69 -23.01 -4.54
N TRP A 209 2.41 -24.18 -3.96
CA TRP A 209 2.88 -25.48 -4.45
C TRP A 209 1.89 -26.62 -4.10
N ALA A 210 2.06 -27.77 -4.77
CA ALA A 210 1.15 -28.90 -4.60
C ALA A 210 1.22 -29.47 -3.16
N GLY A 211 0.07 -29.65 -2.52
CA GLY A 211 -0.07 -30.23 -1.18
C GLY A 211 0.15 -29.27 -0.01
N GLN A 212 0.32 -27.98 -0.27
CA GLN A 212 0.44 -26.94 0.76
C GLN A 212 -0.87 -26.76 1.55
N THR A 213 -0.79 -26.66 2.89
CA THR A 213 -1.91 -26.23 3.73
C THR A 213 -1.46 -25.16 4.73
N ASP A 214 -2.33 -24.18 4.97
CA ASP A 214 -2.00 -23.02 5.81
C ASP A 214 -1.73 -23.44 7.25
N GLU A 215 -2.52 -24.36 7.81
CA GLU A 215 -2.35 -24.88 9.17
C GLU A 215 -1.02 -25.62 9.37
N SER A 216 -0.52 -26.29 8.33
CA SER A 216 0.78 -26.95 8.38
C SER A 216 1.93 -25.94 8.42
N GLU A 217 1.82 -24.84 7.70
CA GLU A 217 2.83 -23.76 7.72
C GLU A 217 2.76 -22.92 8.99
N LEU A 218 1.55 -22.67 9.49
CA LEU A 218 1.32 -21.91 10.72
C LEU A 218 1.58 -22.76 11.97
N GLY A 219 1.66 -24.09 11.82
CA GLY A 219 2.00 -25.04 12.88
C GLY A 219 0.90 -25.24 13.93
N ALA A 220 -0.33 -24.82 13.64
CA ALA A 220 -1.49 -24.97 14.51
C ALA A 220 -2.78 -24.87 13.70
N SER A 221 -3.87 -25.45 14.22
CA SER A 221 -5.19 -25.31 13.62
C SER A 221 -5.74 -23.89 13.79
N TYR A 222 -6.60 -23.45 12.88
CA TYR A 222 -7.24 -22.13 12.97
C TYR A 222 -8.00 -21.94 14.29
N ALA A 223 -8.64 -22.97 14.82
CA ALA A 223 -9.30 -22.89 16.13
C ALA A 223 -8.32 -22.62 17.28
N THR A 224 -7.07 -23.09 17.19
CA THR A 224 -6.02 -22.78 18.16
C THR A 224 -5.43 -21.39 17.92
N LEU A 225 -5.19 -21.02 16.66
CA LEU A 225 -4.71 -19.70 16.28
C LEU A 225 -5.67 -18.60 16.76
N ASP A 226 -6.96 -18.75 16.45
CA ASP A 226 -8.01 -17.77 16.79
C ASP A 226 -8.15 -17.60 18.30
N ARG A 227 -8.02 -18.67 19.11
CA ARG A 227 -8.02 -18.56 20.58
C ARG A 227 -6.88 -17.68 21.10
N VAL A 228 -5.66 -17.88 20.59
CA VAL A 228 -4.49 -17.09 21.01
C VAL A 228 -4.57 -15.65 20.52
N LEU A 229 -4.93 -15.43 19.25
CA LEU A 229 -5.03 -14.11 18.65
C LEU A 229 -6.22 -13.29 19.19
N GLY A 230 -7.33 -13.96 19.49
CA GLY A 230 -8.50 -13.37 20.14
C GLY A 230 -8.15 -12.82 21.53
N ALA A 231 -7.38 -13.58 22.32
CA ALA A 231 -6.89 -13.12 23.62
C ALA A 231 -5.90 -11.94 23.52
N LEU A 232 -5.14 -11.84 22.42
CA LEU A 232 -4.19 -10.75 22.20
C LEU A 232 -4.87 -9.41 21.89
N VAL A 233 -6.00 -9.45 21.17
CA VAL A 233 -6.64 -8.27 20.57
C VAL A 233 -8.07 -8.09 21.12
N GLY A 234 -8.30 -8.51 22.36
CA GLY A 234 -9.58 -8.31 23.06
C GLY A 234 -10.02 -6.83 23.07
N PRO A 235 -11.28 -6.55 23.48
CA PRO A 235 -11.89 -5.21 23.40
C PRO A 235 -11.16 -4.14 24.22
N ASP A 236 -10.33 -4.54 25.19
CA ASP A 236 -9.50 -3.66 25.99
C ASP A 236 -8.04 -4.20 26.01
N PRO A 237 -7.08 -3.48 25.38
CA PRO A 237 -5.67 -3.84 25.40
C PRO A 237 -5.05 -3.87 26.80
N ASP A 238 -5.62 -3.14 27.76
CA ASP A 238 -5.18 -3.10 29.16
C ASP A 238 -5.81 -4.24 29.98
N ALA A 239 -6.89 -4.85 29.49
CA ALA A 239 -7.53 -6.03 30.08
C ALA A 239 -7.06 -7.36 29.45
N ARG A 240 -5.95 -7.35 28.70
CA ARG A 240 -5.38 -8.57 28.10
C ARG A 240 -5.18 -9.65 29.18
N PRO A 241 -5.78 -10.85 29.03
CA PRO A 241 -5.61 -11.90 30.01
C PRO A 241 -4.15 -12.35 29.99
N LEU A 242 -3.44 -12.11 31.10
CA LEU A 242 -2.08 -12.59 31.31
C LEU A 242 -2.07 -13.60 32.46
N PRO A 243 -1.44 -14.77 32.28
CA PRO A 243 -0.70 -15.20 31.09
C PRO A 243 -1.63 -15.87 30.02
N ILE A 244 -1.36 -15.62 28.72
CA ILE A 244 -2.26 -16.01 27.60
C ILE A 244 -2.39 -17.53 27.46
N ASP A 245 -1.33 -18.27 27.74
CA ASP A 245 -1.29 -19.73 27.73
C ASP A 245 -2.26 -20.35 28.76
N GLU A 246 -2.29 -19.83 29.99
CA GLU A 246 -3.27 -20.27 31.00
C GLU A 246 -4.71 -19.93 30.59
N ALA A 247 -4.90 -18.73 30.04
CA ALA A 247 -6.21 -18.24 29.63
C ALA A 247 -6.80 -19.07 28.47
N THR A 248 -5.97 -19.43 27.50
CA THR A 248 -6.40 -20.12 26.27
C THR A 248 -6.27 -21.65 26.34
N GLY A 249 -5.55 -22.16 27.33
CA GLY A 249 -5.19 -23.58 27.43
C GLY A 249 -4.24 -24.06 26.32
N VAL A 250 -3.54 -23.14 25.65
CA VAL A 250 -2.55 -23.41 24.61
C VAL A 250 -1.16 -23.41 25.24
N ASP A 251 -0.27 -24.30 24.81
CA ASP A 251 1.08 -24.40 25.38
C ASP A 251 1.90 -23.11 25.17
N SER A 252 2.74 -22.78 26.15
CA SER A 252 3.49 -21.52 26.17
C SER A 252 4.48 -21.37 24.99
N GLU A 253 4.98 -22.48 24.44
CA GLU A 253 5.87 -22.48 23.28
C GLU A 253 5.13 -22.03 22.02
N THR A 254 3.94 -22.60 21.77
CA THR A 254 3.06 -22.18 20.67
C THR A 254 2.64 -20.72 20.83
N VAL A 255 2.23 -20.29 22.02
CA VAL A 255 1.86 -18.89 22.28
C VAL A 255 3.03 -17.95 21.99
N ALA A 256 4.23 -18.23 22.52
CA ALA A 256 5.40 -17.39 22.30
C ALA A 256 5.76 -17.29 20.81
N ARG A 257 5.74 -18.40 20.07
CA ARG A 257 6.00 -18.45 18.63
C ARG A 257 4.99 -17.61 17.84
N LEU A 258 3.71 -17.65 18.20
CA LEU A 258 2.68 -16.85 17.53
C LEU A 258 2.84 -15.35 17.81
N LEU A 259 3.13 -14.97 19.05
CA LEU A 259 3.38 -13.57 19.41
C LEU A 259 4.62 -13.00 18.69
N ASP A 260 5.70 -13.77 18.64
CA ASP A 260 6.92 -13.43 17.89
C ASP A 260 6.61 -13.23 16.40
N ARG A 261 5.85 -14.15 15.78
CA ARG A 261 5.41 -14.00 14.39
C ARG A 261 4.56 -12.75 14.16
N VAL A 262 3.63 -12.45 15.08
CA VAL A 262 2.82 -11.22 15.00
C VAL A 262 3.73 -9.99 14.99
N GLN A 263 4.75 -9.94 15.85
CA GLN A 263 5.69 -8.82 15.90
C GLN A 263 6.54 -8.72 14.62
N GLN A 264 7.16 -9.83 14.19
CA GLN A 264 8.02 -9.87 13.01
C GLN A 264 7.28 -9.46 11.73
N THR A 265 5.99 -9.76 11.64
CA THR A 265 5.15 -9.46 10.46
C THR A 265 4.42 -8.12 10.55
N ALA A 266 4.61 -7.33 11.62
CA ALA A 266 3.94 -6.05 11.81
C ALA A 266 4.16 -5.06 10.65
N HIS A 267 5.34 -5.10 10.03
CA HIS A 267 5.69 -4.30 8.86
C HIS A 267 4.78 -4.52 7.63
N LYS A 268 4.02 -5.64 7.58
CA LYS A 268 3.05 -5.89 6.50
C LYS A 268 1.73 -5.18 6.73
N ARG A 269 1.37 -4.89 8.00
CA ARG A 269 0.11 -4.23 8.40
C ARG A 269 0.24 -2.72 8.56
N GLN A 270 1.46 -2.23 8.73
CA GLN A 270 1.74 -0.81 8.94
C GLN A 270 2.03 -0.10 7.62
N LEU A 271 1.77 1.21 7.60
CA LEU A 271 2.27 2.06 6.52
C LEU A 271 3.81 2.05 6.52
N PRO A 272 4.45 2.16 5.34
CA PRO A 272 5.90 2.23 5.29
C PRO A 272 6.38 3.45 6.07
N PRO A 273 7.38 3.29 6.95
CA PRO A 273 7.89 4.37 7.77
C PRO A 273 8.49 5.48 6.90
N GLU A 274 8.33 6.71 7.38
CA GLU A 274 8.81 7.95 6.78
C GLU A 274 9.61 8.74 7.84
N PRO A 275 10.57 9.59 7.46
CA PRO A 275 11.30 10.41 8.42
C PRO A 275 10.36 11.37 9.16
N SER A 276 10.70 11.72 10.40
CA SER A 276 9.98 12.79 11.12
C SER A 276 10.34 14.17 10.54
N ARG A 277 9.31 14.99 10.31
CA ARG A 277 9.48 16.39 9.90
C ARG A 277 9.60 17.29 11.14
N GLU A 278 10.63 18.15 11.17
CA GLU A 278 10.67 19.26 12.13
C GLU A 278 9.61 20.29 11.67
N VAL A 279 8.51 20.44 12.41
CA VAL A 279 7.62 21.59 12.25
C VAL A 279 8.30 22.74 12.98
N ALA A 280 8.65 23.82 12.28
CA ALA A 280 9.15 25.02 12.94
C ALA A 280 8.04 25.53 13.89
N ASP A 281 8.40 25.84 15.14
CA ASP A 281 7.45 26.37 16.13
C ASP A 281 6.61 27.50 15.52
N SER A 282 5.31 27.47 15.82
CA SER A 282 4.34 28.51 15.43
C SER A 282 4.93 29.92 15.61
N PRO A 283 4.68 30.88 14.68
CA PRO A 283 5.20 32.23 14.78
C PRO A 283 4.46 32.95 15.92
N THR A 284 4.89 32.71 17.15
CA THR A 284 4.43 33.43 18.35
C THR A 284 5.28 34.68 18.61
N GLY A 285 6.21 35.00 17.71
CA GLY A 285 6.97 36.25 17.71
C GLY A 285 6.24 37.34 16.92
N THR A 286 6.00 38.48 17.56
CA THR A 286 5.45 39.74 16.99
C THR A 286 6.40 40.42 15.99
N SER A 287 7.04 39.68 15.11
CA SER A 287 7.80 40.19 13.97
C SER A 287 7.20 39.63 12.69
N GLY A 288 6.67 40.50 11.84
CA GLY A 288 6.03 40.16 10.57
C GLY A 288 6.97 39.60 9.48
N ASP A 289 7.89 38.70 9.85
CA ASP A 289 8.67 37.92 8.90
C ASP A 289 7.86 36.67 8.51
N THR A 290 7.12 36.80 7.41
CA THR A 290 6.51 35.72 6.62
C THR A 290 7.57 34.92 5.86
N ALA A 291 8.64 34.48 6.53
CA ALA A 291 9.63 33.62 5.89
C ALA A 291 9.01 32.25 5.57
N CYS A 292 9.01 31.86 4.29
CA CYS A 292 8.45 30.60 3.84
C CYS A 292 9.10 29.43 4.62
N PRO A 293 8.30 28.57 5.29
CA PRO A 293 8.79 27.50 6.17
C PRO A 293 9.53 26.37 5.43
N LEU A 294 9.80 26.51 4.13
CA LEU A 294 10.63 25.64 3.30
C LEU A 294 12.02 26.23 3.03
N VAL A 295 12.21 27.52 3.24
CA VAL A 295 13.44 28.26 2.96
C VAL A 295 14.39 28.16 4.16
N GLY A 296 14.90 26.95 4.41
CA GLY A 296 16.08 26.73 5.24
C GLY A 296 17.20 26.24 4.34
N GLY A 297 18.31 26.99 4.27
CA GLY A 297 19.48 26.67 3.42
C GLY A 297 20.14 25.32 3.72
N ASP A 298 21.32 25.07 3.15
CA ASP A 298 22.06 23.78 3.13
C ASP A 298 21.95 22.95 4.43
N ARG A 299 22.01 23.60 5.60
CA ARG A 299 21.87 22.96 6.93
C ARG A 299 20.58 22.15 7.12
N ARG A 300 19.45 22.58 6.54
CA ARG A 300 18.18 21.83 6.59
C ARG A 300 18.24 20.61 5.68
N ALA A 301 18.77 20.78 4.47
CA ALA A 301 18.97 19.68 3.54
C ALA A 301 19.86 18.58 4.15
N SER A 302 20.97 18.96 4.81
CA SER A 302 21.82 18.03 5.57
C SER A 302 21.05 17.26 6.64
N LYS A 303 20.22 17.93 7.44
CA LYS A 303 19.40 17.26 8.47
C LYS A 303 18.37 16.30 7.85
N THR A 304 17.69 16.73 6.79
CA THR A 304 16.70 15.90 6.09
C THR A 304 17.36 14.66 5.51
N ALA A 305 18.50 14.82 4.83
CA ALA A 305 19.30 13.72 4.30
C ALA A 305 19.73 12.75 5.41
N ALA A 306 20.28 13.27 6.52
CA ALA A 306 20.72 12.45 7.64
C ALA A 306 19.57 11.61 8.25
N ARG A 307 18.40 12.21 8.48
CA ARG A 307 17.22 11.49 9.00
C ARG A 307 16.72 10.41 8.05
N ALA A 308 16.73 10.71 6.74
CA ALA A 308 16.32 9.75 5.74
C ALA A 308 17.31 8.58 5.65
N SER A 309 18.61 8.85 5.76
CA SER A 309 19.65 7.82 5.81
C SER A 309 19.58 6.96 7.08
N ASP A 310 19.38 7.59 8.25
CA ASP A 310 19.22 6.89 9.53
C ASP A 310 17.98 6.01 9.53
N LEU A 311 16.88 6.48 8.92
CA LEU A 311 15.68 5.67 8.74
C LEU A 311 15.98 4.42 7.92
N ILE A 312 16.59 4.54 6.73
CA ILE A 312 16.94 3.37 5.89
C ILE A 312 17.79 2.38 6.69
N ARG A 313 18.84 2.87 7.37
CA ARG A 313 19.73 2.02 8.17
C ARG A 313 18.95 1.27 9.25
N SER A 314 18.12 1.98 10.02
CA SER A 314 17.31 1.38 11.09
C SER A 314 16.35 0.29 10.58
N GLN A 315 15.75 0.49 9.40
CA GLN A 315 14.81 -0.47 8.84
C GLN A 315 15.52 -1.71 8.29
N VAL A 316 16.66 -1.52 7.62
CA VAL A 316 17.47 -2.64 7.13
C VAL A 316 18.02 -3.46 8.30
N ASP A 317 18.51 -2.82 9.37
CA ASP A 317 19.00 -3.50 10.56
C ASP A 317 17.87 -4.24 11.30
N ALA A 318 16.69 -3.63 11.42
CA ALA A 318 15.53 -4.26 12.06
C ALA A 318 14.97 -5.46 11.27
N ALA A 319 15.12 -5.45 9.94
CA ALA A 319 14.72 -6.54 9.07
C ALA A 319 15.80 -7.62 8.89
N ASP A 320 16.99 -7.44 9.46
CA ASP A 320 18.18 -8.26 9.20
C ASP A 320 18.46 -8.42 7.69
N GLY A 321 18.25 -7.34 6.93
CA GLY A 321 18.33 -7.37 5.47
C GLY A 321 19.73 -7.12 4.90
N ASP A 322 20.03 -7.69 3.74
CA ASP A 322 21.32 -7.55 3.07
C ASP A 322 21.54 -6.15 2.45
N GLY A 323 20.45 -5.40 2.26
CA GLY A 323 20.50 -4.03 1.73
C GLY A 323 19.16 -3.58 1.16
N VAL A 324 19.21 -2.77 0.11
CA VAL A 324 18.00 -2.22 -0.52
C VAL A 324 17.97 -2.35 -2.04
N ILE A 325 16.74 -2.34 -2.57
CA ILE A 325 16.40 -2.13 -3.98
C ILE A 325 15.81 -0.73 -4.15
N VAL A 326 16.31 0.02 -5.13
CA VAL A 326 15.77 1.34 -5.51
C VAL A 326 15.33 1.30 -6.98
N ASP A 327 14.08 1.70 -7.24
CA ASP A 327 13.58 1.87 -8.60
C ASP A 327 14.23 3.11 -9.23
N LEU A 328 15.08 2.90 -10.24
CA LEU A 328 15.78 3.98 -10.93
C LEU A 328 14.99 4.39 -12.18
N GLY A 329 14.45 5.61 -12.13
CA GLY A 329 13.83 6.27 -13.27
C GLY A 329 14.69 7.42 -13.78
N ALA A 330 14.19 8.11 -14.81
CA ALA A 330 14.76 9.37 -15.27
C ALA A 330 14.40 10.56 -14.34
N GLY A 331 13.65 10.32 -13.26
CA GLY A 331 13.26 11.33 -12.28
C GLY A 331 14.38 11.69 -11.32
N ARG A 332 14.24 12.86 -10.68
CA ARG A 332 15.22 13.36 -9.70
C ARG A 332 15.12 12.60 -8.38
N GLU A 333 13.90 12.25 -8.04
CA GLU A 333 13.47 11.55 -6.83
C GLU A 333 14.18 10.20 -6.69
N SER A 334 14.22 9.40 -7.76
CA SER A 334 14.89 8.09 -7.74
C SER A 334 16.39 8.20 -7.52
N GLY A 335 17.04 9.21 -8.11
CA GLY A 335 18.47 9.45 -7.89
C GLY A 335 18.77 9.91 -6.47
N ILE A 336 17.96 10.82 -5.92
CA ILE A 336 18.12 11.29 -4.53
C ILE A 336 17.84 10.14 -3.54
N ALA A 337 16.78 9.34 -3.75
CA ALA A 337 16.49 8.19 -2.91
C ALA A 337 17.64 7.16 -2.93
N ALA A 338 18.24 6.92 -4.11
CA ALA A 338 19.41 6.06 -4.23
C ALA A 338 20.63 6.65 -3.51
N ALA A 339 20.86 7.96 -3.59
CA ALA A 339 21.94 8.64 -2.87
C ALA A 339 21.79 8.54 -1.36
N ILE A 340 20.58 8.75 -0.84
CA ILE A 340 20.26 8.55 0.59
C ILE A 340 20.57 7.11 1.00
N ALA A 341 20.18 6.13 0.17
CA ALA A 341 20.49 4.73 0.44
C ALA A 341 22.00 4.42 0.45
N VAL A 342 22.76 5.02 -0.47
CA VAL A 342 24.23 4.88 -0.54
C VAL A 342 24.90 5.51 0.67
N GLU A 343 24.47 6.70 1.08
CA GLU A 343 24.93 7.35 2.32
C GLU A 343 24.60 6.49 3.55
N ALA A 344 23.43 5.84 3.56
CA ALA A 344 22.98 5.02 4.68
C ALA A 344 23.77 3.72 4.84
N LEU A 345 24.02 3.00 3.74
CA LEU A 345 24.45 1.59 3.75
C LEU A 345 25.76 1.31 2.98
N GLY A 346 26.23 2.27 2.18
CA GLY A 346 27.29 2.08 1.20
C GLY A 346 26.79 1.47 -0.12
N ALA A 347 27.48 1.78 -1.22
CA ALA A 347 27.05 1.43 -2.58
C ALA A 347 26.91 -0.09 -2.82
N SER A 348 27.71 -0.93 -2.16
CA SER A 348 27.63 -2.39 -2.29
C SER A 348 26.32 -3.00 -1.78
N ARG A 349 25.61 -2.28 -0.89
CA ARG A 349 24.32 -2.70 -0.32
C ARG A 349 23.13 -2.02 -1.00
N VAL A 350 23.35 -1.27 -2.08
CA VAL A 350 22.30 -0.62 -2.87
C VAL A 350 22.30 -1.21 -4.27
N ARG A 351 21.15 -1.69 -4.72
CA ARG A 351 20.95 -2.20 -6.08
C ARG A 351 19.85 -1.40 -6.76
N GLY A 352 20.19 -0.78 -7.88
CA GLY A 352 19.25 -0.08 -8.75
C GLY A 352 18.48 -1.07 -9.63
N LEU A 353 17.22 -0.77 -9.89
CA LEU A 353 16.40 -1.54 -10.81
C LEU A 353 15.67 -0.59 -11.75
N HIS A 354 15.85 -0.73 -13.06
CA HIS A 354 15.15 0.05 -14.07
C HIS A 354 14.19 -0.84 -14.87
N LEU A 355 12.88 -0.59 -14.75
CA LEU A 355 11.81 -1.41 -15.33
C LEU A 355 10.97 -0.65 -16.37
N PRO A 356 11.50 -0.36 -17.57
CA PRO A 356 10.78 0.38 -18.60
C PRO A 356 9.65 -0.45 -19.23
N CYS A 357 8.52 0.19 -19.51
CA CYS A 357 7.38 -0.41 -20.24
C CYS A 357 7.28 0.07 -21.71
N HIS A 358 7.80 1.25 -22.02
CA HIS A 358 7.92 1.76 -23.38
C HIS A 358 9.37 2.13 -23.67
N LYS A 359 9.76 2.21 -24.95
CA LYS A 359 11.04 2.85 -25.31
C LYS A 359 10.98 4.28 -24.79
N ALA A 360 11.93 4.68 -23.95
CA ALA A 360 12.02 6.04 -23.44
C ALA A 360 11.93 7.02 -24.62
N ALA A 361 10.85 7.81 -24.66
CA ALA A 361 10.79 8.97 -25.54
C ALA A 361 11.83 9.97 -25.01
N GLY A 362 12.61 10.54 -25.92
CA GLY A 362 13.78 11.36 -25.59
C GLY A 362 13.43 12.47 -24.60
N LEU A 363 13.88 12.33 -23.37
CA LEU A 363 13.80 13.36 -22.34
C LEU A 363 15.21 13.73 -21.91
N THR A 364 15.39 15.01 -21.60
CA THR A 364 16.64 15.68 -21.19
C THR A 364 17.13 15.32 -19.78
N ALA A 365 16.58 14.27 -19.17
CA ALA A 365 16.95 13.82 -17.84
C ALA A 365 18.11 12.80 -17.91
N PRO A 366 18.96 12.69 -16.87
CA PRO A 366 20.05 11.73 -16.88
C PRO A 366 19.49 10.31 -17.03
N ALA A 367 20.14 9.52 -17.89
CA ALA A 367 19.80 8.12 -18.04
C ALA A 367 19.98 7.39 -16.70
N PRO A 368 19.08 6.46 -16.32
CA PRO A 368 19.22 5.67 -15.09
C PRO A 368 20.61 5.05 -14.92
N GLU A 369 21.24 4.63 -16.02
CA GLU A 369 22.61 4.13 -16.07
C GLU A 369 23.62 5.15 -15.52
N SER A 370 23.50 6.43 -15.89
CA SER A 370 24.40 7.49 -15.40
C SER A 370 24.24 7.73 -13.91
N ILE A 371 23.02 7.61 -13.37
CA ILE A 371 22.77 7.75 -11.93
C ILE A 371 23.46 6.60 -11.17
N ALA A 372 23.33 5.37 -11.69
CA ALA A 372 23.96 4.21 -11.09
C ALA A 372 25.49 4.31 -11.11
N ASP A 373 26.07 4.73 -12.25
CA ASP A 373 27.51 4.93 -12.42
C ASP A 373 28.04 6.02 -11.48
N ASP A 374 27.35 7.17 -11.39
CA ASP A 374 27.73 8.29 -10.51
C ASP A 374 27.72 7.89 -9.02
N LEU A 375 26.77 7.01 -8.63
CA LEU A 375 26.64 6.51 -7.26
C LEU A 375 27.48 5.25 -6.97
N GLY A 376 28.11 4.66 -7.99
CA GLY A 376 28.88 3.43 -7.87
C GLY A 376 28.07 2.20 -7.46
N ILE A 377 26.77 2.17 -7.78
CA ILE A 377 25.85 1.07 -7.43
C ILE A 377 25.64 0.12 -8.61
N SER A 378 25.31 -1.14 -8.33
CA SER A 378 24.86 -2.06 -9.38
C SER A 378 23.46 -1.67 -9.88
N MET A 379 23.18 -1.88 -11.16
CA MET A 379 21.85 -1.66 -11.71
C MET A 379 21.47 -2.72 -12.74
N ASP A 380 20.24 -3.22 -12.64
CA ASP A 380 19.64 -4.09 -13.66
C ASP A 380 18.57 -3.34 -14.44
N ARG A 381 18.61 -3.50 -15.77
CA ARG A 381 17.61 -2.96 -16.68
C ARG A 381 16.81 -4.08 -17.32
N VAL A 382 15.50 -4.11 -17.05
CA VAL A 382 14.60 -5.15 -17.57
C VAL A 382 13.33 -4.55 -18.12
N THR A 383 13.09 -4.73 -19.43
CA THR A 383 11.85 -4.24 -20.05
C THR A 383 10.66 -5.11 -19.67
N ILE A 384 9.65 -4.53 -19.02
CA ILE A 384 8.45 -5.25 -18.55
C ILE A 384 7.31 -5.28 -19.59
N ARG A 385 7.49 -4.68 -20.77
CA ARG A 385 6.47 -4.64 -21.82
C ARG A 385 5.89 -6.01 -22.20
N PRO A 386 6.70 -7.09 -22.36
CA PRO A 386 6.15 -8.41 -22.67
C PRO A 386 5.18 -8.89 -21.59
N LEU A 387 5.52 -8.69 -20.32
CA LEU A 387 4.67 -9.06 -19.19
C LEU A 387 3.36 -8.28 -19.19
N VAL A 388 3.43 -6.96 -19.39
CA VAL A 388 2.25 -6.09 -19.49
C VAL A 388 1.33 -6.55 -20.62
N THR A 389 1.91 -6.87 -21.78
CA THR A 389 1.16 -7.30 -22.98
C THR A 389 0.40 -8.61 -22.74
N GLU A 390 1.00 -9.60 -22.07
CA GLU A 390 0.32 -10.85 -21.72
C GLU A 390 -0.85 -10.62 -20.75
N LEU A 391 -0.68 -9.72 -19.78
CA LEU A 391 -1.74 -9.41 -18.81
C LEU A 391 -2.90 -8.63 -19.48
N GLU A 392 -2.60 -7.64 -20.32
CA GLU A 392 -3.60 -6.92 -21.12
C GLU A 392 -4.41 -7.88 -22.01
N ALA A 393 -3.73 -8.86 -22.62
CA ALA A 393 -4.39 -9.85 -23.47
C ALA A 393 -5.26 -10.85 -22.69
N ALA A 394 -4.94 -11.11 -21.41
CA ALA A 394 -5.69 -12.01 -20.56
C ALA A 394 -6.93 -11.35 -19.92
N LEU A 395 -6.94 -10.03 -19.80
CA LEU A 395 -8.03 -9.26 -19.20
C LEU A 395 -9.26 -9.16 -20.13
N PRO A 396 -10.47 -8.94 -19.57
CA PRO A 396 -11.66 -8.73 -20.38
C PRO A 396 -11.49 -7.55 -21.35
N THR A 397 -11.88 -7.73 -22.62
CA THR A 397 -11.72 -6.69 -23.67
C THR A 397 -12.35 -5.35 -23.28
N ARG A 398 -13.52 -5.38 -22.62
CA ARG A 398 -14.18 -4.17 -22.12
C ARG A 398 -13.32 -3.35 -21.14
N THR A 399 -12.45 -4.01 -20.38
CA THR A 399 -11.58 -3.36 -19.39
C THR A 399 -10.51 -2.57 -20.13
N THR A 400 -9.84 -3.21 -21.10
CA THR A 400 -8.78 -2.56 -21.87
C THR A 400 -9.30 -1.50 -22.85
N GLU A 401 -10.56 -1.61 -23.30
CA GLU A 401 -11.22 -0.58 -24.11
C GLU A 401 -11.66 0.66 -23.30
N ARG A 402 -12.00 0.48 -22.02
CA ARG A 402 -12.41 1.58 -21.13
C ARG A 402 -11.23 2.26 -20.44
N ALA A 403 -10.16 1.52 -20.16
CA ALA A 403 -8.98 2.05 -19.48
C ALA A 403 -8.33 3.17 -20.32
N GLY A 404 -8.19 4.35 -19.72
CA GLY A 404 -7.46 5.47 -20.29
C GLY A 404 -5.96 5.36 -20.03
N ALA A 405 -5.24 6.42 -20.42
CA ALA A 405 -3.80 6.49 -20.22
C ALA A 405 -3.40 6.47 -18.73
N THR A 406 -4.24 7.03 -17.86
CA THR A 406 -4.01 7.05 -16.40
C THR A 406 -4.09 5.65 -15.82
N GLU A 407 -5.20 4.93 -16.06
CA GLU A 407 -5.46 3.59 -15.52
C GLU A 407 -4.41 2.59 -16.01
N LEU A 408 -4.02 2.67 -17.28
CA LEU A 408 -2.93 1.86 -17.83
C LEU A 408 -1.56 2.22 -17.23
N GLY A 409 -1.31 3.49 -16.94
CA GLY A 409 -0.11 3.95 -16.24
C GLY A 409 -0.02 3.38 -14.82
N GLU A 410 -1.13 3.42 -14.09
CA GLU A 410 -1.25 2.85 -12.74
C GLU A 410 -1.11 1.32 -12.75
N PHE A 411 -1.69 0.65 -13.74
CA PHE A 411 -1.52 -0.79 -13.93
C PHE A 411 -0.05 -1.18 -14.11
N VAL A 412 0.67 -0.46 -14.99
CA VAL A 412 2.11 -0.66 -15.20
C VAL A 412 2.90 -0.38 -13.92
N SER A 413 2.50 0.63 -13.14
CA SER A 413 3.08 0.96 -11.82
C SER A 413 2.98 -0.22 -10.84
N ARG A 414 1.80 -0.85 -10.74
CA ARG A 414 1.58 -2.03 -9.87
C ARG A 414 2.34 -3.27 -10.37
N ILE A 415 2.46 -3.48 -11.69
CA ILE A 415 3.32 -4.54 -12.26
C ILE A 415 4.79 -4.30 -11.93
N ARG A 416 5.25 -3.04 -11.97
CA ARG A 416 6.61 -2.67 -11.57
C ARG A 416 6.88 -3.03 -10.11
N THR A 417 5.93 -2.75 -9.22
CA THR A 417 5.99 -3.17 -7.81
C THR A 417 6.08 -4.68 -7.67
N ALA A 418 5.29 -5.44 -8.44
CA ALA A 418 5.35 -6.90 -8.44
C ALA A 418 6.76 -7.41 -8.78
N CYS A 419 7.38 -6.83 -9.81
CA CYS A 419 8.75 -7.16 -10.21
C CYS A 419 9.77 -6.76 -9.14
N ARG A 420 9.71 -5.51 -8.63
CA ARG A 420 10.61 -4.99 -7.59
C ARG A 420 10.62 -5.86 -6.34
N TYR A 421 9.46 -6.26 -5.86
CA TYR A 421 9.36 -7.10 -4.67
C TYR A 421 9.81 -8.54 -4.93
N TYR A 422 9.65 -9.07 -6.15
CA TYR A 422 10.25 -10.36 -6.48
C TYR A 422 11.78 -10.31 -6.30
N VAL A 423 12.43 -9.23 -6.77
CA VAL A 423 13.87 -9.02 -6.56
C VAL A 423 14.22 -8.95 -5.09
N ALA A 424 13.50 -8.09 -4.37
CA ALA A 424 13.75 -7.82 -2.96
C ALA A 424 13.59 -9.08 -2.10
N ASN A 425 12.57 -9.89 -2.39
CA ASN A 425 12.32 -11.15 -1.69
C ASN A 425 13.35 -12.24 -2.02
N ALA A 426 13.94 -12.23 -3.22
CA ALA A 426 14.93 -13.23 -3.62
C ALA A 426 16.36 -12.92 -3.15
N ASP A 427 16.65 -11.66 -2.83
CA ASP A 427 17.97 -11.18 -2.38
C ASP A 427 17.99 -10.71 -0.91
N ASP A 428 16.93 -10.97 -0.13
CA ASP A 428 16.78 -10.51 1.26
C ASP A 428 17.02 -8.99 1.44
N ARG A 429 16.43 -8.19 0.54
CA ARG A 429 16.55 -6.73 0.52
C ARG A 429 15.22 -6.05 0.78
N LEU A 430 15.27 -4.81 1.28
CA LEU A 430 14.10 -3.94 1.41
C LEU A 430 13.89 -3.09 0.16
N VAL A 431 12.64 -2.74 -0.12
CA VAL A 431 12.29 -1.84 -1.23
C VAL A 431 12.23 -0.40 -0.73
N VAL A 432 13.03 0.50 -1.33
CA VAL A 432 13.01 1.94 -1.04
C VAL A 432 12.02 2.66 -1.96
N GLY A 433 11.13 3.43 -1.37
CA GLY A 433 10.18 4.28 -2.08
C GLY A 433 10.79 5.59 -2.54
N THR A 434 10.43 6.02 -3.75
CA THR A 434 10.92 7.26 -4.36
C THR A 434 9.89 8.40 -4.31
N THR A 435 8.71 8.14 -3.75
CA THR A 435 7.64 9.13 -3.67
C THR A 435 7.98 10.23 -2.66
N ASN A 436 7.91 11.50 -3.08
CA ASN A 436 8.04 12.67 -2.22
C ASN A 436 6.68 13.07 -1.59
N ARG A 437 6.72 13.95 -0.58
CA ARG A 437 5.54 14.38 0.17
C ARG A 437 4.51 15.12 -0.71
N THR A 438 4.98 15.98 -1.60
CA THR A 438 4.13 16.77 -2.51
C THR A 438 3.26 15.85 -3.37
N ASP A 439 3.89 14.89 -4.05
CA ASP A 439 3.19 13.96 -4.93
C ASP A 439 2.25 13.04 -4.15
N ALA A 440 2.66 12.60 -2.96
CA ALA A 440 1.80 11.82 -2.07
C ALA A 440 0.55 12.60 -1.63
N LEU A 441 0.69 13.88 -1.27
CA LEU A 441 -0.41 14.72 -0.82
C LEU A 441 -1.35 15.13 -1.95
N LEU A 442 -0.84 15.31 -3.17
CA LEU A 442 -1.62 15.66 -4.35
C LEU A 442 -2.23 14.45 -5.07
N GLY A 443 -2.00 13.23 -4.57
CA GLY A 443 -2.51 12.00 -5.17
C GLY A 443 -1.88 11.68 -6.53
N ARG A 444 -0.65 12.11 -6.78
CA ARG A 444 0.10 11.83 -8.04
C ARG A 444 0.79 10.47 -8.03
N VAL A 445 0.29 9.56 -7.21
CA VAL A 445 0.92 8.30 -6.86
C VAL A 445 -0.11 7.20 -6.92
N THR A 446 0.27 6.10 -7.55
CA THR A 446 -0.52 4.88 -7.63
C THR A 446 -0.47 4.14 -6.29
N ARG A 447 -1.64 3.92 -5.67
CA ARG A 447 -1.76 3.05 -4.49
C ARG A 447 -1.29 1.64 -4.85
N TYR A 448 -0.41 1.06 -4.03
CA TYR A 448 0.21 -0.25 -4.27
C TYR A 448 1.13 -0.33 -5.52
N GLY A 449 1.31 0.78 -6.24
CA GLY A 449 2.31 0.95 -7.30
C GLY A 449 3.57 1.63 -6.78
N ASP A 450 3.93 2.77 -7.34
CA ASP A 450 5.04 3.64 -6.91
C ASP A 450 4.99 4.07 -5.43
N ALA A 451 3.80 4.14 -4.81
CA ALA A 451 3.66 4.38 -3.38
C ALA A 451 4.06 3.18 -2.50
N ALA A 452 4.17 1.98 -3.07
CA ALA A 452 4.55 0.76 -2.37
C ALA A 452 6.05 0.73 -2.06
N ALA A 453 6.39 0.50 -0.79
CA ALA A 453 7.77 0.42 -0.33
C ALA A 453 7.84 -0.23 1.07
N ASP A 454 9.03 -0.64 1.48
CA ASP A 454 9.31 -1.01 2.86
C ASP A 454 9.79 0.20 3.68
N VAL A 455 10.36 1.22 3.02
CA VAL A 455 10.77 2.49 3.63
C VAL A 455 10.60 3.64 2.64
N ARG A 456 10.14 4.80 3.10
CA ARG A 456 9.90 5.98 2.25
C ARG A 456 10.76 7.17 2.71
N PRO A 457 12.06 7.21 2.35
CA PRO A 457 12.99 8.26 2.79
C PRO A 457 12.57 9.67 2.34
N LEU A 458 11.82 9.80 1.25
CA LEU A 458 11.35 11.08 0.73
C LEU A 458 9.95 11.48 1.21
N GLY A 459 9.25 10.65 1.99
CA GLY A 459 7.86 10.89 2.38
C GLY A 459 7.62 12.15 3.24
N ALA A 460 8.69 12.67 3.85
CA ALA A 460 8.68 13.93 4.60
C ALA A 460 9.29 15.12 3.84
N THR A 461 9.75 14.92 2.61
CA THR A 461 10.46 15.91 1.80
C THR A 461 9.53 16.44 0.70
N TYR A 462 9.35 17.76 0.64
CA TYR A 462 8.58 18.39 -0.44
C TYR A 462 9.41 18.49 -1.73
N ALA A 463 8.75 18.59 -2.88
CA ALA A 463 9.39 18.64 -4.19
C ALA A 463 10.40 19.80 -4.33
N SER A 464 10.11 20.96 -3.76
CA SER A 464 10.99 22.13 -3.71
C SER A 464 12.25 21.92 -2.85
N GLU A 465 12.23 21.00 -1.88
CA GLU A 465 13.38 20.66 -1.02
C GLU A 465 14.34 19.67 -1.71
N LEU A 466 13.86 18.88 -2.67
CA LEU A 466 14.62 17.77 -3.30
C LEU A 466 15.96 18.22 -3.89
N SER A 467 15.98 19.37 -4.58
CA SER A 467 17.21 19.84 -5.23
C SER A 467 18.31 20.20 -4.22
N ALA A 468 17.93 20.72 -3.05
CA ALA A 468 18.89 21.02 -1.98
C ALA A 468 19.43 19.73 -1.34
N VAL A 469 18.54 18.75 -1.08
CA VAL A 469 18.93 17.43 -0.57
C VAL A 469 19.86 16.70 -1.55
N GLY A 470 19.56 16.76 -2.85
CA GLY A 470 20.41 16.17 -3.89
C GLY A 470 21.81 16.78 -3.93
N ARG A 471 21.93 18.11 -3.86
CA ARG A 471 23.24 18.79 -3.83
C ARG A 471 24.06 18.42 -2.61
N GLU A 472 23.43 18.34 -1.43
CA GLU A 472 24.09 17.93 -0.20
C GLU A 472 24.71 16.53 -0.31
N LEU A 473 24.00 15.60 -0.95
CA LEU A 473 24.46 14.23 -1.18
C LEU A 473 25.42 14.10 -2.36
N GLY A 474 25.87 15.21 -2.96
CA GLY A 474 26.71 15.19 -4.16
C GLY A 474 26.01 14.63 -5.41
N CYS A 475 24.69 14.47 -5.38
CA CYS A 475 23.91 13.95 -6.48
C CYS A 475 23.62 15.04 -7.52
N SER A 476 24.26 14.95 -8.68
CA SER A 476 24.08 15.92 -9.78
C SER A 476 22.82 15.63 -10.63
N VAL A 477 21.68 15.35 -9.99
CA VAL A 477 20.42 15.06 -10.68
C VAL A 477 19.65 16.36 -10.95
N GLY A 478 20.17 17.16 -11.87
CA GLY A 478 19.43 18.15 -12.67
C GLY A 478 19.51 19.64 -12.29
N SER A 479 20.31 20.40 -13.05
CA SER A 479 19.78 21.50 -13.87
C SER A 479 20.38 21.41 -15.28
N PRO A 480 19.59 21.51 -16.37
CA PRO A 480 20.12 21.60 -17.73
C PRO A 480 21.08 22.78 -17.95
N SER A 481 21.05 23.79 -17.06
CA SER A 481 21.88 25.00 -17.17
C SER A 481 23.33 24.83 -16.70
N ASP A 482 23.66 23.79 -15.92
CA ASP A 482 24.98 23.69 -15.28
C ASP A 482 26.00 22.84 -16.07
N ARG A 483 25.57 22.08 -17.08
CA ARG A 483 26.48 21.30 -17.93
C ARG A 483 26.95 22.04 -19.20
N SER A 484 26.43 23.24 -19.50
CA SER A 484 26.80 24.03 -20.69
C SER A 484 27.81 25.16 -20.44
N GLY A 485 28.55 25.14 -19.32
CA GLY A 485 29.58 26.12 -18.99
C GLY A 485 30.81 26.16 -19.92
N ARG A 486 30.83 25.42 -21.03
CA ARG A 486 31.83 25.56 -22.09
C ARG A 486 31.20 25.37 -23.48
N ARG A 487 30.99 26.51 -24.15
CA ARG A 487 30.66 26.70 -25.58
C ARG A 487 29.21 26.44 -25.97
N ASP A 488 28.39 27.49 -25.99
CA ASP A 488 28.06 28.22 -27.22
C ASP A 488 27.16 29.41 -26.88
N ARG A 489 27.64 30.62 -27.20
CA ARG A 489 26.80 31.82 -27.28
C ARG A 489 26.40 31.96 -28.74
N ASP A 490 25.16 31.57 -29.04
CA ASP A 490 24.29 32.14 -30.09
C ASP A 490 23.32 31.06 -30.56
N ARG A 491 22.06 31.21 -30.18
CA ARG A 491 20.87 31.00 -31.03
C ARG A 491 19.61 31.26 -30.19
N SER A 492 19.02 32.41 -30.45
CA SER A 492 17.63 32.72 -30.13
C SER A 492 16.72 31.83 -30.97
N GLY A 493 16.02 30.90 -30.31
CA GLY A 493 14.96 30.09 -30.88
C GLY A 493 14.01 29.69 -29.76
N GLY A 494 12.83 30.29 -29.73
CA GLY A 494 11.80 30.01 -28.73
C GLY A 494 11.37 28.55 -28.80
N LEU A 495 11.34 27.89 -27.65
CA LEU A 495 10.71 26.59 -27.47
C LEU A 495 9.25 26.81 -27.07
N ASP A 496 8.38 26.07 -27.73
CA ASP A 496 6.92 26.05 -27.60
C ASP A 496 6.52 25.51 -26.21
N PRO A 497 5.60 26.15 -25.44
CA PRO A 497 5.29 25.77 -24.05
C PRO A 497 4.51 24.46 -23.88
N SER A 498 4.28 23.69 -24.93
CA SER A 498 3.32 22.57 -24.92
C SER A 498 3.90 21.21 -24.49
N ASP A 499 5.16 21.13 -24.05
CA ASP A 499 5.84 19.83 -23.77
C ASP A 499 6.30 19.65 -22.31
N SER A 500 5.94 20.58 -21.42
CA SER A 500 5.93 20.30 -19.98
C SER A 500 4.53 19.78 -19.64
N GLY A 501 4.40 18.60 -19.04
CA GLY A 501 3.13 18.05 -18.54
C GLY A 501 2.46 18.87 -17.42
N ALA A 502 2.68 20.19 -17.39
CA ALA A 502 1.99 21.14 -16.54
C ALA A 502 0.50 21.14 -16.94
N VAL A 503 -0.36 20.81 -15.97
CA VAL A 503 -1.80 20.99 -16.15
C VAL A 503 -2.05 22.49 -16.34
N PRO A 504 -2.80 22.92 -17.37
CA PRO A 504 -3.09 24.34 -17.57
C PRO A 504 -3.67 24.97 -16.30
N GLY A 505 -3.02 26.01 -15.78
CA GLY A 505 -3.42 26.71 -14.55
C GLY A 505 -2.82 26.18 -13.24
N GLU A 506 -1.91 25.19 -13.30
CA GLU A 506 -1.21 24.70 -12.10
C GLU A 506 -0.19 25.72 -11.55
N PRO A 507 -0.12 25.95 -10.23
CA PRO A 507 0.86 26.86 -9.64
C PRO A 507 2.29 26.30 -9.72
N GLY A 508 3.29 27.16 -9.58
CA GLY A 508 4.68 26.71 -9.43
C GLY A 508 4.89 25.83 -8.20
N THR A 509 5.81 24.87 -8.28
CA THR A 509 6.09 23.88 -7.24
C THR A 509 6.38 24.49 -5.86
N GLU A 510 7.11 25.61 -5.81
CA GLU A 510 7.41 26.29 -4.53
C GLU A 510 6.15 26.82 -3.84
N LEU A 511 5.24 27.44 -4.59
CA LEU A 511 3.96 27.93 -4.08
C LEU A 511 3.05 26.77 -3.66
N LEU A 512 3.02 25.70 -4.44
CA LEU A 512 2.29 24.46 -4.11
C LEU A 512 2.75 23.89 -2.77
N ASP A 513 4.06 23.73 -2.60
CA ASP A 513 4.63 23.15 -1.39
C ASP A 513 4.43 24.06 -0.18
N GLU A 514 4.55 25.38 -0.35
CA GLU A 514 4.25 26.33 0.73
C GLU A 514 2.81 26.16 1.22
N ILE A 515 1.85 26.10 0.30
CA ILE A 515 0.43 25.88 0.62
C ILE A 515 0.24 24.54 1.35
N LEU A 516 0.85 23.46 0.87
CA LEU A 516 0.73 22.13 1.49
C LEU A 516 1.35 22.08 2.89
N VAL A 517 2.50 22.71 3.13
CA VAL A 517 3.10 22.81 4.48
C VAL A 517 2.13 23.51 5.43
N ARG A 518 1.56 24.63 5.00
CA ARG A 518 0.64 25.44 5.81
C ARG A 518 -0.67 24.70 6.12
N LEU A 519 -1.19 23.98 5.13
CA LEU A 519 -2.43 23.21 5.26
C LEU A 519 -2.26 21.94 6.08
N VAL A 520 -1.18 21.18 5.86
CA VAL A 520 -1.03 19.81 6.37
C VAL A 520 -0.13 19.75 7.59
N ASP A 521 0.99 20.47 7.59
CA ASP A 521 2.00 20.36 8.67
C ASP A 521 1.79 21.41 9.77
N GLN A 522 1.22 22.57 9.45
CA GLN A 522 0.92 23.65 10.41
C GLN A 522 -0.56 23.70 10.84
N ASP A 523 -1.43 22.92 10.18
CA ASP A 523 -2.86 22.80 10.46
C ASP A 523 -3.58 24.17 10.59
N LEU A 524 -3.34 25.06 9.62
CA LEU A 524 -3.90 26.41 9.68
C LEU A 524 -5.40 26.47 9.38
N GLY A 525 -6.01 25.42 8.81
CA GLY A 525 -7.41 25.40 8.38
C GLY A 525 -7.68 26.19 7.09
N ILE A 526 -8.58 25.70 6.23
CA ILE A 526 -8.74 26.17 4.84
C ILE A 526 -9.07 27.66 4.75
N GLU A 527 -9.99 28.16 5.58
CA GLU A 527 -10.38 29.58 5.55
C GLU A 527 -9.22 30.52 5.94
N ARG A 528 -8.28 30.08 6.78
CA ARG A 528 -7.12 30.89 7.18
C ARG A 528 -5.99 30.86 6.16
N THR A 529 -5.92 29.84 5.32
CA THR A 529 -4.79 29.69 4.38
C THR A 529 -4.78 30.73 3.27
N GLY A 530 -5.93 31.10 2.69
CA GLY A 530 -6.03 32.13 1.64
C GLY A 530 -5.28 33.41 1.94
N ASP A 531 -5.65 34.02 3.06
CA ASP A 531 -5.08 35.30 3.47
C ASP A 531 -3.69 35.12 4.12
N ALA A 532 -3.37 33.93 4.67
CA ALA A 532 -2.09 33.67 5.34
C ALA A 532 -0.95 33.36 4.36
N VAL A 533 -1.20 32.65 3.25
CA VAL A 533 -0.19 32.27 2.25
C VAL A 533 -0.06 33.25 1.08
N ASP A 534 -0.80 34.36 1.09
CA ASP A 534 -0.82 35.34 -0.01
C ASP A 534 -1.01 34.65 -1.39
N ALA A 535 -1.93 33.68 -1.44
CA ALA A 535 -2.19 32.87 -2.63
C ALA A 535 -3.66 32.96 -3.04
N ASP A 536 -3.91 32.85 -4.34
CA ASP A 536 -5.26 32.92 -4.90
C ASP A 536 -6.16 31.81 -4.33
N ARG A 537 -7.42 32.17 -4.01
CA ARG A 537 -8.41 31.24 -3.44
C ARG A 537 -8.69 30.06 -4.37
N GLU A 538 -8.62 30.23 -5.69
CA GLU A 538 -8.80 29.15 -6.65
C GLU A 538 -7.64 28.15 -6.62
N ILE A 539 -6.41 28.61 -6.38
CA ILE A 539 -5.23 27.73 -6.22
C ILE A 539 -5.37 26.89 -4.95
N ILE A 540 -5.76 27.51 -3.84
CA ILE A 540 -5.96 26.78 -2.59
C ILE A 540 -7.09 25.76 -2.73
N ARG A 541 -8.19 26.16 -3.38
CA ARG A 541 -9.30 25.24 -3.69
C ARG A 541 -8.82 24.09 -4.57
N TRP A 542 -7.96 24.34 -5.54
CA TRP A 542 -7.36 23.30 -6.38
C TRP A 542 -6.51 22.33 -5.56
N CYS A 543 -5.61 22.82 -4.70
CA CYS A 543 -4.77 22.00 -3.83
C CYS A 543 -5.62 21.15 -2.89
N ALA A 544 -6.62 21.78 -2.28
CA ALA A 544 -7.59 21.15 -1.40
C ALA A 544 -8.34 20.03 -2.14
N VAL A 545 -8.93 20.32 -3.30
CA VAL A 545 -9.67 19.34 -4.11
C VAL A 545 -8.76 18.17 -4.51
N ARG A 546 -7.52 18.41 -4.95
CA ARG A 546 -6.57 17.34 -5.28
C ARG A 546 -6.17 16.51 -4.06
N HIS A 547 -5.94 17.17 -2.93
CA HIS A 547 -5.67 16.49 -1.67
C HIS A 547 -6.84 15.62 -1.22
N VAL A 548 -8.09 16.07 -1.43
CA VAL A 548 -9.33 15.29 -1.19
C VAL A 548 -9.52 14.17 -2.17
N ALA A 549 -9.35 14.46 -3.45
CA ALA A 549 -9.59 13.54 -4.55
C ALA A 549 -8.54 12.42 -4.62
N SER A 550 -7.48 12.46 -3.80
CA SER A 550 -6.47 11.40 -3.71
C SER A 550 -6.99 10.04 -3.18
N LYS A 551 -8.31 9.89 -2.95
CA LYS A 551 -9.06 8.63 -2.67
C LYS A 551 -8.50 7.71 -1.57
N ARG A 552 -7.59 8.17 -0.72
CA ARG A 552 -7.07 7.39 0.43
C ARG A 552 -8.07 7.37 1.58
N ASP A 553 -8.11 6.27 2.34
CA ASP A 553 -8.91 6.11 3.57
C ASP A 553 -8.87 7.35 4.44
N ARG A 554 -9.98 8.07 4.41
CA ARG A 554 -10.32 9.10 5.39
C ARG A 554 -11.29 8.43 6.35
N LEU A 555 -10.91 8.33 7.62
CA LEU A 555 -11.88 8.12 8.69
C LEU A 555 -12.93 9.23 8.57
N ARG A 556 -14.22 8.86 8.66
CA ARG A 556 -15.32 9.83 8.62
C ARG A 556 -15.17 10.81 9.79
N PRO A 557 -15.19 12.14 9.56
CA PRO A 557 -15.25 13.10 10.65
C PRO A 557 -16.63 13.05 11.33
N PRO A 558 -16.74 13.35 12.63
CA PRO A 558 -18.03 13.49 13.30
C PRO A 558 -18.72 14.79 12.85
N THR A 559 -19.55 14.74 11.81
CA THR A 559 -20.43 15.89 11.51
C THR A 559 -21.60 15.92 12.47
N THR A 560 -21.92 17.10 12.99
CA THR A 560 -23.29 17.38 13.46
C THR A 560 -24.24 17.32 12.25
N ALA A 561 -25.40 16.70 12.42
CA ALA A 561 -26.32 16.43 11.33
C ALA A 561 -26.73 17.72 10.58
N GLY A 562 -26.47 17.78 9.27
CA GLY A 562 -27.23 18.65 8.35
C GLY A 562 -26.49 19.66 7.46
N SER A 563 -25.22 19.50 7.08
CA SER A 563 -24.60 20.39 6.07
C SER A 563 -23.76 19.66 5.02
N ASP A 564 -23.69 20.25 3.81
CA ASP A 564 -23.16 19.68 2.57
C ASP A 564 -21.63 19.43 2.63
N ALA A 565 -21.25 18.15 2.48
CA ALA A 565 -19.90 17.61 2.61
C ALA A 565 -18.88 18.17 1.59
N ARG A 566 -19.34 18.82 0.51
CA ARG A 566 -18.44 19.39 -0.52
C ARG A 566 -17.93 20.80 -0.18
N SER A 567 -18.48 21.44 0.84
CA SER A 567 -18.24 22.86 1.12
C SER A 567 -17.35 23.15 2.34
N HIS A 568 -17.15 22.20 3.26
CA HIS A 568 -16.46 22.44 4.52
C HIS A 568 -15.38 21.39 4.75
N PHE A 569 -14.16 21.79 4.46
CA PHE A 569 -12.97 20.97 4.57
C PHE A 569 -12.43 21.12 5.99
N HIS A 570 -12.87 20.29 6.93
CA HIS A 570 -12.29 20.26 8.26
C HIS A 570 -12.20 18.84 8.85
N GLU A 571 -11.10 18.64 9.59
CA GLU A 571 -10.77 17.60 10.57
C GLU A 571 -9.97 16.37 10.07
N LEU A 572 -8.63 16.50 10.21
CA LEU A 572 -7.65 15.41 10.23
C LEU A 572 -7.44 14.95 11.69
N GLU A 573 -7.40 13.65 11.96
CA GLU A 573 -6.64 13.14 13.11
C GLU A 573 -6.17 11.68 12.94
N LEU A 574 -4.96 11.39 13.44
CA LEU A 574 -4.58 10.12 14.04
C LEU A 574 -3.70 10.41 15.27
N LYS A 575 -4.16 9.98 16.45
CA LYS A 575 -3.29 9.59 17.57
C LYS A 575 -3.69 8.18 18.00
N PHE A 576 -2.73 7.26 17.93
CA PHE A 576 -2.72 6.10 18.82
C PHE A 576 -1.87 6.48 20.02
N ASP A 577 -2.52 6.83 21.13
CA ASP A 577 -2.01 6.51 22.47
C ASP A 577 -3.19 6.36 23.42
N SER A 578 -3.44 5.13 23.85
CA SER A 578 -4.39 4.78 24.89
C SER A 578 -3.70 5.00 26.24
N SER A 579 -3.77 6.20 26.80
CA SER A 579 -3.58 6.40 28.23
C SER A 579 -4.11 7.74 28.74
N THR A 580 -4.63 7.71 29.98
CA THR A 580 -5.02 8.80 30.87
C THR A 580 -6.48 9.29 30.85
N SER A 581 -7.27 8.51 31.60
CA SER A 581 -8.32 8.91 32.55
C SER A 581 -8.65 10.40 32.74
N ALA A 582 -9.96 10.68 32.70
CA ALA A 582 -10.62 11.87 33.22
C ALA A 582 -10.24 12.21 34.67
N PRO A 583 -10.51 13.46 35.07
CA PRO A 583 -11.26 13.67 36.30
C PRO A 583 -12.55 14.45 36.04
N GLN A 584 -13.66 13.87 36.50
CA GLN A 584 -14.92 14.57 36.73
C GLN A 584 -14.77 15.50 37.94
N SER A 585 -14.97 16.80 37.74
CA SER A 585 -15.92 17.65 38.47
C SER A 585 -15.82 19.09 37.97
#